data_AF-A0A366LK98-F1
#
_entry.id   AF-A0A366LK98-F1
#
_cell.length_a   1.000
_cell.length_b   1.000
_cell.length_c   1.000
_cell.angle_alpha   90.00
_cell.angle_beta   90.00
_cell.angle_gamma   90.00
#
_symmetry.space_group_name_H-M   'P 1'
#
loop_
_entity.id
_entity.type
_entity.pdbx_description
1 polymer ?
#
loop_
_entity_poly.entity_id
_entity_poly.type
_entity_poly.pdbx_seq_one_letter_code
_entity_poly.pdbx_strand_id
1 'polypeptide(L)'
;MGTPGSASGLGKRTGGNAGTAPQADSTTPDQRAYLTAIETTYPGWHIVVERGWWWATKHTPPTREQKAAGVLTQFARPGPHEMVAALNVQLGILARMGAA
;
A
#
# COMPACT_ATOMS: atom_id res chain seq x y z
N MET A 1 -58.92 -40.30 15.56
CA MET A 1 -58.88 -38.83 15.39
C MET A 1 -57.41 -38.46 15.36
N GLY A 2 -56.85 -38.23 14.18
CA GLY A 2 -55.41 -38.13 13.94
C GLY A 2 -54.87 -36.75 14.30
N THR A 3 -53.72 -36.72 14.95
CA THR A 3 -52.92 -35.51 15.18
C THR A 3 -52.05 -35.27 13.95
N PRO A 4 -52.12 -34.11 13.28
CA PRO A 4 -51.12 -33.72 12.30
C PRO A 4 -50.11 -32.74 12.95
N GLY A 5 -48.84 -32.83 12.53
CA GLY A 5 -47.90 -31.73 12.75
C GLY A 5 -46.45 -32.12 13.07
N SER A 6 -45.85 -33.00 12.27
CA SER A 6 -44.39 -32.97 12.10
C SER A 6 -44.00 -31.73 11.28
N ALA A 7 -43.05 -30.92 11.76
CA ALA A 7 -41.87 -30.54 10.98
C ALA A 7 -40.91 -29.60 11.75
N SER A 8 -39.65 -30.03 11.80
CA SER A 8 -38.44 -29.21 11.66
C SER A 8 -38.03 -28.32 12.83
N GLY A 9 -37.58 -28.97 13.90
CA GLY A 9 -36.60 -28.39 14.82
C GLY A 9 -35.28 -28.11 14.08
N LEU A 10 -35.03 -26.82 13.88
CA LEU A 10 -33.85 -26.16 13.37
C LEU A 10 -32.56 -26.79 13.91
N GLY A 11 -31.96 -27.66 13.12
CA GLY A 11 -30.68 -28.29 13.38
C GLY A 11 -29.64 -27.88 12.35
N LYS A 12 -28.60 -27.21 12.87
CA LYS A 12 -27.17 -27.43 12.53
C LYS A 12 -26.57 -26.49 11.47
N ARG A 13 -25.60 -25.71 12.00
CA ARG A 13 -24.28 -25.38 11.43
C ARG A 13 -24.21 -24.19 10.46
N THR A 14 -23.65 -23.10 11.00
CA THR A 14 -22.49 -22.38 10.45
C THR A 14 -22.34 -22.48 8.94
N GLY A 15 -23.11 -21.68 8.21
CA GLY A 15 -22.93 -21.41 6.79
C GLY A 15 -22.15 -20.11 6.64
N GLY A 16 -21.03 -20.16 5.91
CA GLY A 16 -20.03 -19.10 5.83
C GLY A 16 -20.58 -17.75 5.36
N ASN A 17 -20.06 -16.71 6.00
CA ASN A 17 -19.99 -15.37 5.44
C ASN A 17 -19.14 -15.44 4.15
N ALA A 18 -19.78 -15.48 3.00
CA ALA A 18 -19.10 -15.38 1.71
C ALA A 18 -19.82 -14.36 0.80
N GLY A 19 -19.08 -13.29 0.52
CA GLY A 19 -19.21 -12.41 -0.66
C GLY A 19 -20.25 -11.32 -0.48
N THR A 20 -19.95 -10.03 -0.55
CA THR A 20 -18.85 -9.35 -1.24
C THR A 20 -18.68 -8.00 -0.56
N ALA A 21 -17.58 -7.79 0.18
CA ALA A 21 -17.15 -6.43 0.45
C ALA A 21 -16.68 -5.84 -0.90
N PRO A 22 -17.11 -4.63 -1.30
CA PRO A 22 -16.53 -4.01 -2.47
C PRO A 22 -15.03 -3.87 -2.21
N GLN A 23 -14.20 -4.53 -3.01
CA GLN A 23 -12.78 -4.18 -3.15
C GLN A 23 -12.72 -2.84 -3.89
N ALA A 24 -13.23 -1.79 -3.24
CA ALA A 24 -12.80 -0.44 -3.52
C ALA A 24 -11.38 -0.34 -3.00
N ASP A 25 -10.48 0.22 -3.81
CA ASP A 25 -9.18 0.73 -3.39
C ASP A 25 -9.14 0.99 -1.88
N SER A 26 -8.44 0.15 -1.11
CA SER A 26 -8.40 0.24 0.35
C SER A 26 -7.67 1.50 0.86
N THR A 27 -7.35 2.41 -0.05
CA THR A 27 -6.72 3.70 0.19
C THR A 27 -7.78 4.70 0.64
N THR A 28 -7.75 5.02 1.93
CA THR A 28 -8.62 6.04 2.52
C THR A 28 -8.44 7.41 1.82
N PRO A 29 -9.43 8.31 1.86
CA PRO A 29 -9.30 9.66 1.32
C PRO A 29 -8.03 10.41 1.78
N ASP A 30 -7.68 10.29 3.06
CA ASP A 30 -6.48 10.91 3.62
C ASP A 30 -5.21 10.31 3.02
N GLN A 31 -5.14 8.98 2.88
CA GLN A 31 -4.02 8.32 2.22
C GLN A 31 -3.89 8.76 0.76
N ARG A 32 -5.00 8.96 0.04
CA ARG A 32 -4.97 9.50 -1.32
C ARG A 32 -4.42 10.93 -1.37
N ALA A 33 -4.81 11.79 -0.43
CA ALA A 33 -4.26 13.14 -0.34
C ALA A 33 -2.74 13.12 -0.10
N TYR A 34 -2.27 12.27 0.81
CA TYR A 34 -0.84 12.08 1.06
C TYR A 34 -0.11 11.52 -0.16
N LEU A 35 -0.66 10.52 -0.86
CA LEU A 35 -0.07 9.98 -2.09
C LEU A 35 0.15 11.08 -3.13
N THR A 36 -0.90 11.85 -3.46
CA THR A 36 -0.81 12.94 -4.42
C THR A 36 0.25 13.97 -4.03
N ALA A 37 0.31 14.35 -2.74
CA ALA A 37 1.30 15.31 -2.25
C ALA A 37 2.74 14.77 -2.34
N ILE A 38 2.95 13.50 -1.99
CA ILE A 38 4.28 12.86 -2.05
C ILE A 38 4.72 12.71 -3.50
N GLU A 39 3.87 12.18 -4.40
CA GLU A 39 4.23 12.01 -5.81
C GLU A 39 4.52 13.34 -6.51
N THR A 40 3.79 14.40 -6.16
CA THR A 40 4.08 15.76 -6.65
C THR A 40 5.44 16.27 -6.16
N THR A 41 5.82 15.94 -4.92
CA THR A 41 7.08 16.39 -4.31
C THR A 41 8.28 15.57 -4.80
N TYR A 42 8.07 14.29 -5.14
CA TYR A 42 9.10 13.34 -5.52
C TYR A 42 8.80 12.72 -6.89
N PRO A 43 8.86 13.49 -7.99
CA PRO A 43 8.39 13.05 -9.32
C PRO A 43 9.17 11.86 -9.92
N GLY A 44 10.32 11.49 -9.35
CA GLY A 44 11.09 10.31 -9.76
C GLY A 44 10.59 8.99 -9.16
N TRP A 45 9.55 9.03 -8.33
CA TRP A 45 9.07 7.90 -7.54
C TRP A 45 7.57 7.69 -7.69
N HIS A 46 7.19 6.44 -7.89
CA HIS A 46 5.80 5.98 -7.82
C HIS A 46 5.51 5.46 -6.42
N ILE A 47 4.40 5.90 -5.81
CA ILE A 47 4.04 5.53 -4.45
C ILE A 47 2.70 4.80 -4.44
N VAL A 48 2.63 3.65 -3.77
CA VAL A 48 1.38 2.90 -3.59
C VAL A 48 1.21 2.48 -2.14
N VAL A 49 -0.05 2.36 -1.69
CA VAL A 49 -0.39 1.78 -0.38
C VAL A 49 -0.95 0.38 -0.60
N GLU A 50 -0.23 -0.64 -0.15
CA GLU A 50 -0.68 -2.03 -0.24
C GLU A 50 -0.63 -2.68 1.15
N ARG A 51 -1.76 -3.21 1.60
CA ARG A 51 -1.89 -3.92 2.89
C ARG A 51 -1.34 -3.11 4.08
N GLY A 52 -1.58 -1.80 4.07
CA GLY A 52 -1.12 -0.88 5.12
C GLY A 52 0.34 -0.44 5.02
N TRP A 53 1.09 -0.92 4.02
CA TRP A 53 2.46 -0.51 3.76
C TRP A 53 2.52 0.49 2.61
N TRP A 54 3.34 1.51 2.78
CA TRP A 54 3.67 2.47 1.74
C TRP A 54 4.87 1.96 0.98
N TRP A 55 4.72 1.73 -0.31
CA TRP A 55 5.79 1.29 -1.21
C TRP A 55 6.19 2.43 -2.12
N ALA A 56 7.49 2.65 -2.25
CA ALA A 56 8.06 3.57 -3.22
C ALA A 56 8.88 2.79 -4.24
N THR A 57 8.67 3.04 -5.53
CA THR A 57 9.44 2.47 -6.62
C THR A 57 9.97 3.59 -7.52
N LYS A 58 11.27 3.61 -7.77
CA LYS A 58 11.89 4.63 -8.63
C LYS A 58 11.51 4.35 -10.09
N HIS A 59 11.02 5.36 -10.81
CA HIS A 59 10.60 5.19 -12.22
C HIS A 59 11.75 4.75 -13.13
N THR A 60 12.92 5.36 -12.96
CA THR A 60 14.15 4.96 -13.64
C THR A 60 15.01 4.16 -12.66
N PRO A 61 15.34 2.90 -12.96
CA PRO A 61 16.24 2.11 -12.12
C PRO A 61 17.55 2.87 -11.83
N PRO A 62 18.06 2.86 -10.59
CA PRO A 62 19.31 3.55 -10.28
C PRO A 62 20.49 2.93 -11.04
N THR A 63 21.46 3.75 -11.45
CA THR A 63 22.72 3.28 -12.07
C THR A 63 23.53 2.45 -11.07
N ARG A 64 24.57 1.75 -11.55
CA ARG A 64 25.46 0.97 -10.66
C ARG A 64 26.12 1.84 -9.59
N GLU A 65 26.55 3.05 -9.97
CA GLU A 65 27.16 4.02 -9.06
C GLU A 65 26.13 4.53 -8.04
N GLN A 66 24.91 4.85 -8.47
CA GLN A 66 23.84 5.27 -7.54
C GLN A 66 23.49 4.18 -6.54
N LYS A 67 23.41 2.92 -6.98
CA LYS A 67 23.21 1.78 -6.07
C LYS A 67 24.36 1.64 -5.08
N ALA A 68 25.60 1.78 -5.54
CA ALA A 68 26.78 1.73 -4.68
C ALA A 68 26.78 2.87 -3.63
N ALA A 69 26.21 4.02 -3.96
CA ALA A 69 26.00 5.14 -3.03
C ALA A 69 24.79 4.96 -2.09
N GLY A 70 24.00 3.90 -2.25
CA GLY A 70 22.86 3.57 -1.39
C GLY A 70 21.48 3.98 -1.93
N VAL A 71 21.38 4.38 -3.21
CA VAL A 71 20.08 4.63 -3.84
C VAL A 71 19.36 3.30 -4.08
N LEU A 72 18.15 3.18 -3.53
CA LEU A 72 17.31 2.00 -3.65
C LEU A 72 16.45 2.08 -4.92
N THR A 73 16.16 0.93 -5.52
CA THR A 73 15.16 0.84 -6.60
C THR A 73 13.74 0.87 -6.04
N GLN A 74 13.54 0.20 -4.90
CA GLN A 74 12.23 0.06 -4.25
C GLN A 74 12.42 -0.11 -2.74
N PHE A 75 11.49 0.40 -1.95
CA PHE A 75 11.45 0.16 -0.50
C PHE A 75 10.04 0.39 0.07
N ALA A 76 9.80 -0.16 1.26
CA ALA A 76 8.53 -0.02 1.99
C ALA A 76 8.72 0.70 3.33
N ARG A 77 7.68 1.43 3.77
CA ARG A 77 7.59 2.10 5.07
C ARG A 77 6.18 1.95 5.67
N PRO A 78 6.05 1.98 7.01
CA PRO A 78 4.76 1.75 7.67
C PRO A 78 3.78 2.92 7.52
N GLY A 79 4.26 4.11 7.18
CA GLY A 79 3.44 5.31 7.12
C GLY A 79 3.97 6.38 6.16
N PRO A 80 3.16 7.43 5.90
CA PRO A 80 3.51 8.49 4.97
C PRO A 80 4.69 9.36 5.46
N HIS A 81 4.81 9.59 6.77
CA HIS A 81 5.90 10.40 7.32
C HIS A 81 7.26 9.70 7.19
N GLU A 82 7.29 8.41 7.50
CA GLU A 82 8.46 7.54 7.35
C GLU A 82 8.82 7.37 5.88
N MET A 83 7.83 7.34 4.99
CA MET A 83 8.03 7.34 3.54
C MET A 83 8.72 8.63 3.09
N VAL A 84 8.21 9.80 3.48
CA VAL A 84 8.82 11.10 3.17
C VAL A 84 10.24 11.20 3.71
N ALA A 85 10.48 10.78 4.95
CA ALA A 85 11.82 10.77 5.53
C ALA A 85 12.80 9.89 4.72
N ALA A 86 12.36 8.70 4.30
CA ALA A 86 13.17 7.82 3.47
C ALA A 86 13.43 8.40 2.07
N LEU A 87 12.43 9.01 1.43
CA LEU A 87 12.59 9.68 0.14
C LEU A 87 13.58 10.85 0.21
N ASN A 88 13.56 11.64 1.29
CA ASN A 88 14.54 12.70 1.53
C ASN A 88 15.97 12.17 1.64
N VAL A 89 16.16 10.99 2.25
CA VAL A 89 17.49 10.33 2.27
C VAL A 89 17.93 9.97 0.86
N GLN A 90 17.05 9.37 0.05
CA GLN A 90 17.36 9.01 -1.35
C GLN A 90 17.72 10.24 -2.18
N LEU A 91 16.94 11.32 -2.07
CA LEU A 91 17.22 12.60 -2.74
C LEU A 91 18.55 13.21 -2.28
N GLY A 92 18.83 13.16 -0.97
CA GLY A 92 20.09 13.64 -0.42
C GLY A 92 21.31 12.85 -0.90
N ILE A 93 21.17 11.55 -1.18
CA ILE A 93 22.24 10.74 -1.80
C ILE A 93 22.43 11.21 -3.26
N LEU A 94 21.35 11.30 -4.03
CA LEU A 94 21.41 11.75 -5.43
C LEU A 94 22.00 13.16 -5.57
N ALA A 95 21.63 14.09 -4.68
CA ALA A 95 22.14 15.45 -4.68
C ALA A 95 23.65 15.51 -4.42
N ARG A 96 24.16 14.70 -3.48
CA ARG A 96 25.62 14.58 -3.22
C ARG A 96 26.37 14.00 -4.41
N MET A 97 25.70 13.22 -5.26
CA MET A 97 26.26 12.68 -6.50
C MET A 97 26.12 13.64 -7.70
N GLY A 98 25.43 14.78 -7.55
CA GLY A 98 25.12 15.68 -8.68
C GLY A 98 24.06 15.12 -9.63
N ALA A 99 23.17 14.25 -9.15
CA ALA A 99 22.17 13.52 -9.93
C ALA A 99 20.73 13.68 -9.41
N ALA A 100 20.46 14.75 -8.65
CA ALA A 100 19.13 15.08 -8.12
C ALA A 100 18.29 15.86 -9.13
#